data_AF-A0A0D0BYL9-F1
#
_entry.id   AF-A0A0D0BYL9-F1
#
_cell.length_a   1.000
_cell.length_b   1.000
_cell.length_c   1.000
_cell.angle_alpha   90.00
_cell.angle_beta   90.00
_cell.angle_gamma   90.00
#
_symmetry.space_group_name_H-M   'P 1'
#
loop_
_entity.id
_entity.type
_entity.pdbx_description
1 polymer ?
#
loop_
_entity_poly.entity_id
_entity_poly.type
_entity_poly.pdbx_seq_one_letter_code
_entity_poly.pdbx_strand_id
1 'polypeptide(L)'
;MPALRNNRGRPKTNFRRKKPLQAPSVELIAEFISNHNRQESCPLFYRVPPEVRNAIFLYTLLSYEDQSITYPNDAHYSRPDYRYSVRIDPRLLQTCRLIYLETRFLPVIAYEHTFWCHRAPPGVVHASDPQAYFERFTEEQRDHVDQVHFFTQQYYLEEDFPRICQLESIRSRSLKVTLRHGDWWFWEDNNPLQLKNGWADKLVHVKGLEEVILELETMERDKEQIYSIAERVRKETYPAQDG
;
A
#
# COMPACT_ATOMS: atom_id res chain seq x y z
N MET A 1 55.86 1.40 -0.24
CA MET A 1 55.28 1.58 -1.58
C MET A 1 53.79 1.86 -1.41
N PRO A 2 53.34 3.13 -1.49
CA PRO A 2 51.98 3.51 -1.17
C PRO A 2 51.04 3.30 -2.37
N ALA A 3 49.95 2.57 -2.15
CA ALA A 3 48.88 2.39 -3.14
C ALA A 3 47.98 3.63 -3.18
N LEU A 4 47.96 4.30 -4.32
CA LEU A 4 47.14 5.47 -4.62
C LEU A 4 45.64 5.11 -4.55
N ARG A 5 44.93 5.73 -3.59
CA ARG A 5 43.47 5.74 -3.54
C ARG A 5 42.92 6.53 -4.74
N ASN A 6 42.34 5.81 -5.70
CA ASN A 6 41.69 6.42 -6.85
C ASN A 6 40.28 6.88 -6.46
N ASN A 7 40.16 8.12 -6.00
CA ASN A 7 38.92 8.75 -5.58
C ASN A 7 38.15 9.27 -6.82
N ARG A 8 37.49 8.38 -7.56
CA ARG A 8 36.61 8.78 -8.67
C ARG A 8 35.29 9.26 -8.09
N GLY A 9 35.14 10.58 -8.00
CA GLY A 9 33.91 11.25 -7.60
C GLY A 9 32.73 10.80 -8.47
N ARG A 10 31.70 10.24 -7.83
CA ARG A 10 30.41 10.01 -8.48
C ARG A 10 29.80 11.38 -8.83
N PRO A 11 29.31 11.59 -10.06
CA PRO A 11 28.63 12.83 -10.41
C PRO A 11 27.37 12.97 -9.55
N LYS A 12 27.28 14.06 -8.80
CA LYS A 12 26.07 14.45 -8.08
C LYS A 12 25.02 14.85 -9.11
N THR A 13 24.14 13.93 -9.47
CA THR A 13 22.94 14.24 -10.25
C THR A 13 22.04 15.11 -9.38
N ASN A 14 22.04 16.42 -9.64
CA ASN A 14 21.09 17.37 -9.09
C ASN A 14 19.70 17.06 -9.67
N PHE A 15 19.02 16.07 -9.10
CA PHE A 15 17.57 15.97 -9.25
C PHE A 15 16.99 17.18 -8.54
N ARG A 16 16.60 18.21 -9.32
CA ARG A 16 15.65 19.22 -8.84
C ARG A 16 14.45 18.44 -8.31
N ARG A 17 14.31 18.38 -6.98
CA ARG A 17 13.09 17.92 -6.33
C ARG A 17 11.97 18.80 -6.88
N LYS A 18 11.18 18.28 -7.82
CA LYS A 18 9.91 18.91 -8.19
C LYS A 18 9.15 19.05 -6.88
N LYS A 19 8.62 20.24 -6.58
CA LYS A 19 7.69 20.38 -5.46
C LYS A 19 6.62 19.29 -5.63
N PRO A 20 6.30 18.53 -4.58
CA PRO A 20 5.24 17.55 -4.66
C PRO A 20 4.00 18.25 -5.22
N LEU A 21 3.39 17.66 -6.25
CA LEU A 21 2.11 18.12 -6.77
C LEU A 21 1.12 18.04 -5.60
N GLN A 22 0.65 19.21 -5.16
CA GLN A 22 -0.31 19.28 -4.07
C GLN A 22 -1.62 18.71 -4.56
N ALA A 23 -2.28 17.91 -3.72
CA ALA A 23 -3.59 17.38 -4.04
C ALA A 23 -4.57 18.54 -4.34
N PRO A 24 -5.56 18.32 -5.23
CA PRO A 24 -6.49 19.38 -5.59
C PRO A 24 -7.22 19.90 -4.36
N SER A 25 -7.24 21.22 -4.21
CA SER A 25 -7.77 21.85 -3.00
C SER A 25 -9.30 21.74 -2.95
N VAL A 26 -9.86 21.89 -1.76
CA VAL A 26 -11.32 21.88 -1.54
C VAL A 26 -12.01 22.91 -2.44
N GLU A 27 -11.37 24.06 -2.66
CA GLU A 27 -11.86 25.11 -3.55
C GLU A 27 -11.92 24.65 -5.01
N LEU A 28 -10.94 23.88 -5.48
CA LEU A 28 -10.96 23.35 -6.86
C LEU A 28 -12.07 22.32 -7.06
N ILE A 29 -12.32 21.47 -6.06
CA ILE A 29 -13.44 20.52 -6.09
C ILE A 29 -14.78 21.27 -6.12
N ALA A 30 -14.94 22.28 -5.27
CA ALA A 30 -16.13 23.13 -5.27
C ALA A 30 -16.33 23.86 -6.61
N GLU A 31 -15.24 24.35 -7.22
CA GLU A 31 -15.28 24.93 -8.55
C GLU A 31 -15.82 23.92 -9.56
N PHE A 32 -15.25 22.70 -9.59
CA PHE A 32 -15.69 21.65 -10.51
C PHE A 32 -17.16 21.30 -10.32
N ILE A 33 -17.64 21.21 -9.08
CA ILE A 33 -19.06 20.97 -8.79
C ILE A 33 -19.91 22.11 -9.37
N SER A 34 -19.51 23.36 -9.19
CA SER A 34 -20.27 24.52 -9.65
C SER A 34 -20.32 24.68 -11.18
N ASN A 35 -19.31 24.20 -11.90
CA ASN A 35 -19.08 24.57 -13.30
C ASN A 35 -18.79 23.40 -14.26
N HIS A 36 -19.10 22.16 -13.88
CA HIS A 36 -18.94 21.02 -14.77
C HIS A 36 -20.03 20.98 -15.85
N ASN A 37 -19.66 20.55 -17.05
CA ASN A 37 -20.61 20.18 -18.08
C ASN A 37 -21.21 18.80 -17.74
N ARG A 38 -22.54 18.68 -17.74
CA ARG A 38 -23.30 17.45 -17.43
C ARG A 38 -23.15 16.33 -18.47
N GLN A 39 -22.50 16.62 -19.60
CA GLN A 39 -22.22 15.67 -20.69
C GLN A 39 -23.49 15.02 -21.27
N GLU A 40 -24.61 15.76 -21.34
CA GLU A 40 -25.92 15.21 -21.76
C GLU A 40 -25.96 14.73 -23.22
N SER A 41 -25.02 15.17 -24.05
CA SER A 41 -24.84 14.67 -25.43
C SER A 41 -23.99 13.40 -25.52
N CYS A 42 -23.32 13.00 -24.44
CA CYS A 42 -22.48 11.82 -24.40
C CYS A 42 -23.33 10.58 -24.08
N PRO A 43 -23.33 9.53 -24.93
CA PRO A 43 -24.10 8.32 -24.68
C PRO A 43 -23.76 7.65 -23.34
N LEU A 44 -22.53 7.80 -22.85
CA LEU A 44 -22.14 7.31 -21.53
C LEU A 44 -23.00 7.94 -20.43
N PHE A 45 -23.24 9.25 -20.44
CA PHE A 45 -24.00 9.93 -19.38
C PHE A 45 -25.50 9.94 -19.63
N TYR A 46 -25.92 9.92 -20.90
CA TYR A 46 -27.33 9.98 -21.28
C TYR A 46 -28.02 8.61 -21.33
N ARG A 47 -27.32 7.54 -21.71
CA ARG A 47 -27.90 6.20 -21.89
C ARG A 47 -27.50 5.19 -20.84
N VAL A 48 -26.32 5.33 -20.24
CA VAL A 48 -25.80 4.35 -19.27
C VAL A 48 -26.18 4.80 -17.85
N PRO A 49 -26.91 3.99 -17.08
CA PRO A 49 -27.24 4.30 -15.69
C PRO A 49 -25.98 4.50 -14.83
N PRO A 50 -26.06 5.31 -13.76
CA PRO A 50 -24.92 5.57 -12.88
C PRO A 50 -24.25 4.31 -12.34
N GLU A 51 -24.99 3.26 -12.01
CA GLU A 51 -24.47 2.01 -11.46
C GLU A 51 -23.54 1.30 -12.46
N VAL A 52 -23.95 1.26 -13.73
CA VAL A 52 -23.15 0.66 -14.80
C VAL A 52 -21.95 1.54 -15.13
N ARG A 53 -22.10 2.88 -15.11
CA ARG A 53 -20.96 3.79 -15.26
C ARG A 53 -19.92 3.59 -14.15
N ASN A 54 -20.36 3.49 -12.91
CA ASN A 54 -19.48 3.27 -11.75
C ASN A 54 -18.70 1.96 -11.90
N ALA A 55 -19.33 0.88 -12.38
CA ALA A 55 -18.64 -0.36 -12.68
C ALA A 55 -17.59 -0.18 -13.79
N ILE A 56 -17.94 0.48 -14.90
CA ILE A 56 -17.00 0.78 -16.00
C ILE A 56 -15.79 1.58 -15.47
N PHE A 57 -16.06 2.63 -14.69
CA PHE A 57 -15.02 3.48 -14.13
C PHE A 57 -14.13 2.74 -13.15
N LEU A 58 -14.71 1.91 -12.28
CA LEU A 58 -13.97 1.05 -11.38
C LEU A 58 -13.03 0.13 -12.17
N TYR A 59 -13.54 -0.65 -13.13
CA TYR A 59 -12.71 -1.55 -13.93
C TYR A 59 -11.61 -0.83 -14.72
N THR A 60 -11.88 0.39 -15.19
CA THR A 60 -10.88 1.20 -15.90
C THR A 60 -9.77 1.73 -14.98
N LEU A 61 -10.11 1.96 -13.70
CA LEU A 61 -9.20 2.52 -12.70
C LEU A 61 -8.58 1.48 -11.77
N LEU A 62 -8.95 0.21 -11.92
CA LEU A 62 -8.27 -0.88 -11.22
C LEU A 62 -6.80 -0.89 -11.62
N SER A 63 -5.97 -1.21 -10.63
CA SER A 63 -4.58 -1.48 -10.91
C SER A 63 -4.41 -2.77 -11.70
N TYR A 64 -3.41 -2.79 -12.56
CA TYR A 64 -3.08 -3.95 -13.39
C TYR A 64 -1.56 -4.19 -13.41
N GLU A 65 -1.19 -5.42 -13.74
CA GLU A 65 0.20 -5.83 -13.89
C GLU A 65 0.82 -5.25 -15.16
N ASP A 66 1.89 -4.49 -15.00
CA ASP A 66 2.75 -4.05 -16.10
C ASP A 66 3.68 -5.20 -16.51
N GLN A 67 3.22 -6.00 -17.46
CA GLN A 67 3.96 -7.14 -18.00
C GLN A 67 5.29 -6.76 -18.67
N SER A 68 5.54 -5.47 -18.96
CA SER A 68 6.84 -5.02 -19.44
C SER A 68 7.93 -5.02 -18.35
N ILE A 69 7.53 -5.10 -17.08
CA ILE A 69 8.43 -5.12 -15.92
C ILE A 69 8.16 -6.38 -15.11
N THR A 70 8.85 -7.46 -15.46
CA THR A 70 8.78 -8.73 -14.75
C THR A 70 9.80 -8.78 -13.62
N TYR A 71 9.39 -9.26 -12.46
CA TYR A 71 10.28 -9.50 -11.33
C TYR A 71 11.08 -10.80 -11.54
N PRO A 72 12.38 -10.82 -11.20
CA PRO A 72 13.16 -12.05 -11.22
C PRO A 72 12.53 -13.09 -10.28
N ASN A 73 12.47 -14.36 -10.69
CA ASN A 73 11.84 -15.42 -9.89
C ASN A 73 12.56 -15.68 -8.54
N ASP A 74 13.84 -15.33 -8.45
CA ASP A 74 14.69 -15.50 -7.26
C ASP A 74 14.75 -14.24 -6.37
N ALA A 75 14.06 -13.17 -6.75
CA ALA A 75 14.02 -11.96 -5.95
C ALA A 75 13.11 -12.11 -4.73
N HIS A 76 13.51 -11.52 -3.60
CA HIS A 76 12.74 -11.56 -2.33
C HIS A 76 11.30 -11.01 -2.42
N TYR A 77 11.02 -10.19 -3.43
CA TYR A 77 9.71 -9.57 -3.67
C TYR A 77 8.89 -10.28 -4.75
N SER A 78 9.44 -11.31 -5.39
CA SER A 78 8.75 -12.06 -6.45
C SER A 78 7.90 -13.16 -5.82
N ARG A 79 6.58 -13.13 -6.07
CA ARG A 79 5.60 -14.09 -5.53
C ARG A 79 4.55 -14.42 -6.58
N PRO A 80 3.76 -15.51 -6.42
CA PRO A 80 2.74 -15.88 -7.40
C PRO A 80 1.80 -14.74 -7.80
N ASP A 81 1.38 -13.92 -6.83
CA ASP A 81 0.48 -12.78 -7.02
C ASP A 81 1.22 -11.44 -7.22
N TYR A 82 2.55 -11.44 -7.18
CA TYR A 82 3.40 -10.25 -7.36
C TYR A 82 4.57 -10.60 -8.26
N ARG A 83 4.27 -10.87 -9.54
CA ARG A 83 5.28 -11.19 -10.57
C ARG A 83 5.70 -9.99 -11.39
N TYR A 84 4.92 -8.92 -11.34
CA TYR A 84 5.09 -7.74 -12.16
C TYR A 84 4.94 -6.47 -11.33
N SER A 85 5.47 -5.38 -11.86
CA SER A 85 5.14 -4.06 -11.33
C SER A 85 3.67 -3.74 -11.53
N VAL A 86 3.01 -3.14 -10.55
CA VAL A 86 1.59 -2.79 -10.63
C VAL A 86 1.43 -1.31 -10.99
N ARG A 87 0.46 -0.99 -11.85
CA ARG A 87 0.16 0.39 -12.28
C ARG A 87 -1.33 0.67 -12.33
N ILE A 88 -1.67 1.94 -12.17
CA ILE A 88 -3.00 2.51 -12.41
C ILE A 88 -2.89 3.48 -13.58
N ASP A 89 -3.88 3.50 -14.46
CA ASP A 89 -3.98 4.47 -15.54
C ASP A 89 -4.93 5.63 -15.15
N PRO A 90 -4.40 6.82 -14.81
CA PRO A 90 -5.23 7.93 -14.35
C PRO A 90 -5.86 8.72 -15.51
N ARG A 91 -5.67 8.33 -16.79
CA ARG A 91 -6.15 9.11 -17.94
C ARG A 91 -7.66 9.31 -17.95
N LEU A 92 -8.43 8.35 -17.42
CA LEU A 92 -9.87 8.49 -17.29
C LEU A 92 -10.23 9.73 -16.44
N LEU A 93 -9.53 9.94 -15.31
CA LEU A 93 -9.74 11.08 -14.41
C LEU A 93 -9.47 12.44 -15.08
N GLN A 94 -8.69 12.45 -16.16
CA GLN A 94 -8.33 13.66 -16.90
C GLN A 94 -9.28 13.95 -18.06
N THR A 95 -10.30 13.11 -18.28
CA THR A 95 -11.18 13.23 -19.45
C THR A 95 -12.16 14.40 -19.31
N CYS A 96 -12.87 14.51 -18.18
CA CYS A 96 -13.73 15.65 -17.90
C CYS A 96 -14.00 15.79 -16.38
N ARG A 97 -14.46 16.98 -15.97
CA ARG A 97 -14.80 17.27 -14.56
C ARG A 97 -15.87 16.34 -14.00
N LEU A 98 -16.87 15.95 -14.78
CA LEU A 98 -17.94 15.06 -14.32
C LEU A 98 -17.40 13.66 -13.97
N ILE A 99 -16.56 13.06 -14.85
CA ILE A 99 -15.88 11.79 -14.55
C ILE A 99 -15.02 11.94 -13.32
N TYR A 100 -14.21 13.00 -13.24
CA TYR A 100 -13.37 13.25 -12.07
C TYR A 100 -14.19 13.30 -10.77
N LEU A 101 -15.30 14.04 -10.76
CA LEU A 101 -16.17 14.17 -9.58
C LEU A 101 -16.78 12.83 -9.17
N GLU A 102 -17.25 12.01 -10.13
CA GLU A 102 -17.85 10.69 -9.86
C GLU A 102 -16.80 9.66 -9.38
N THR A 103 -15.52 9.81 -9.75
CA THR A 103 -14.56 8.68 -9.68
C THR A 103 -13.24 8.96 -8.96
N ARG A 104 -12.98 10.19 -8.50
CA ARG A 104 -11.67 10.60 -7.92
C ARG A 104 -11.15 9.73 -6.77
N PHE A 105 -12.03 9.02 -6.06
CA PHE A 105 -11.65 8.11 -4.96
C PHE A 105 -11.49 6.66 -5.37
N LEU A 106 -11.99 6.23 -6.53
CA LEU A 106 -11.92 4.83 -6.95
C LEU A 106 -10.48 4.28 -6.97
N PRO A 107 -9.45 5.02 -7.44
CA PRO A 107 -8.07 4.53 -7.38
C PRO A 107 -7.51 4.42 -5.96
N VAL A 108 -8.10 5.10 -4.99
CA VAL A 108 -7.69 5.01 -3.58
C VAL A 108 -8.42 3.86 -2.90
N ILE A 109 -9.72 3.73 -3.15
CA ILE A 109 -10.56 2.68 -2.57
C ILE A 109 -10.13 1.30 -3.09
N ALA A 110 -9.96 1.17 -4.41
CA ALA A 110 -9.78 -0.13 -5.05
C ALA A 110 -8.33 -0.61 -5.08
N TYR A 111 -7.38 0.22 -4.67
CA TYR A 111 -5.96 -0.13 -4.73
C TYR A 111 -5.49 -0.75 -3.42
N GLU A 112 -4.80 -1.88 -3.51
CA GLU A 112 -4.09 -2.44 -2.37
C GLU A 112 -2.80 -1.63 -2.11
N HIS A 113 -2.83 -0.78 -1.08
CA HIS A 113 -1.70 0.05 -0.73
C HIS A 113 -0.57 -0.78 -0.10
N THR A 114 0.35 -1.22 -0.97
CA THR A 114 1.43 -2.15 -0.60
C THR A 114 2.70 -1.44 -0.11
N PHE A 115 3.24 -1.92 1.01
CA PHE A 115 4.51 -1.50 1.61
C PHE A 115 5.45 -2.70 1.73
N TRP A 116 6.61 -2.60 1.07
CA TRP A 116 7.65 -3.63 1.12
C TRP A 116 8.76 -3.22 2.07
N CYS A 117 8.58 -3.52 3.35
CA CYS A 117 9.49 -3.08 4.40
C CYS A 117 10.84 -3.81 4.25
N HIS A 118 11.88 -3.06 3.87
CA HIS A 118 13.29 -3.47 3.63
C HIS A 118 13.60 -4.22 2.32
N ARG A 119 12.71 -5.05 1.79
CA ARG A 119 12.98 -5.91 0.60
C ARG A 119 12.05 -5.60 -0.57
N ALA A 120 12.05 -4.34 -0.98
CA ALA A 120 11.17 -3.83 -2.03
C ALA A 120 11.66 -4.13 -3.45
N PRO A 121 10.73 -4.27 -4.42
CA PRO A 121 11.08 -4.20 -5.83
C PRO A 121 11.80 -2.89 -6.20
N PRO A 122 12.70 -2.91 -7.19
CA PRO A 122 13.33 -1.70 -7.71
C PRO A 122 12.29 -0.67 -8.16
N GLY A 123 12.52 0.59 -7.80
CA GLY A 123 11.68 1.71 -8.22
C GLY A 123 10.43 1.97 -7.37
N VAL A 124 10.14 1.12 -6.37
CA VAL A 124 9.06 1.40 -5.40
C VAL A 124 9.49 2.55 -4.49
N VAL A 125 8.77 3.67 -4.58
CA VAL A 125 9.01 4.86 -3.76
C VAL A 125 8.19 4.74 -2.48
N HIS A 126 8.80 5.05 -1.32
CA HIS A 126 8.20 4.94 0.02
C HIS A 126 7.89 3.51 0.48
N ALA A 127 8.65 2.51 0.01
CA ALA A 127 8.38 1.10 0.29
C ALA A 127 8.24 0.75 1.79
N SER A 128 8.96 1.44 2.67
CA SER A 128 8.87 1.27 4.14
C SER A 128 8.40 2.54 4.87
N ASP A 129 7.88 3.54 4.14
CA ASP A 129 7.55 4.86 4.67
C ASP A 129 6.09 5.22 4.37
N PRO A 130 5.14 4.55 5.05
CA PRO A 130 3.73 4.75 4.80
C PRO A 130 3.28 6.16 5.21
N GLN A 131 3.96 6.79 6.18
CA GLN A 131 3.71 8.18 6.56
C GLN A 131 3.89 9.11 5.35
N ALA A 132 5.08 9.13 4.75
CA ALA A 132 5.34 10.00 3.61
C ALA A 132 4.50 9.63 2.37
N TYR A 133 4.08 8.36 2.25
CA TYR A 133 3.17 7.93 1.19
C TYR A 133 1.78 8.57 1.34
N PHE A 134 1.17 8.48 2.52
CA PHE A 134 -0.20 8.95 2.78
C PHE A 134 -0.28 10.46 3.05
N GLU A 135 0.80 11.12 3.45
CA GLU A 135 0.86 12.60 3.56
C GLU A 135 0.64 13.32 2.21
N ARG A 136 0.71 12.60 1.09
CA ARG A 136 0.40 13.14 -0.24
C ARG A 136 -1.10 13.14 -0.54
N PHE A 137 -1.89 12.43 0.26
CA PHE A 137 -3.33 12.29 0.06
C PHE A 137 -4.05 13.43 0.78
N THR A 138 -5.18 13.88 0.26
CA THR A 138 -6.09 14.73 1.04
C THR A 138 -6.62 13.95 2.25
N GLU A 139 -7.19 14.67 3.22
CA GLU A 139 -7.90 14.01 4.32
C GLU A 139 -9.05 13.11 3.81
N GLU A 140 -9.86 13.62 2.87
CA GLU A 140 -10.95 12.86 2.24
C GLU A 140 -10.45 11.59 1.53
N GLN A 141 -9.30 11.66 0.83
CA GLN A 141 -8.68 10.48 0.22
C GLN A 141 -8.23 9.47 1.27
N ARG A 142 -7.64 9.91 2.38
CA ARG A 142 -7.21 9.00 3.46
C ARG A 142 -8.38 8.27 4.11
N ASP A 143 -9.53 8.92 4.26
CA ASP A 143 -10.74 8.27 4.79
C ASP A 143 -11.34 7.22 3.82
N HIS A 144 -10.91 7.22 2.55
CA HIS A 144 -11.32 6.26 1.53
C HIS A 144 -10.31 5.12 1.29
N VAL A 145 -9.20 5.08 2.03
CA VAL A 145 -8.25 3.97 1.95
C VAL A 145 -8.90 2.71 2.49
N ASP A 146 -9.07 1.69 1.65
CA ASP A 146 -9.73 0.46 2.04
C ASP A 146 -8.72 -0.55 2.63
N GLN A 147 -7.75 -0.94 1.82
CA GLN A 147 -6.81 -2.01 2.13
C GLN A 147 -5.36 -1.51 2.13
N VAL A 148 -4.63 -1.83 3.20
CA VAL A 148 -3.18 -1.60 3.30
C VAL A 148 -2.49 -2.93 3.54
N HIS A 149 -1.40 -3.18 2.83
CA HIS A 149 -0.68 -4.44 2.87
C HIS A 149 0.81 -4.22 3.16
N PHE A 150 1.29 -4.78 4.26
CA PHE A 150 2.70 -4.76 4.65
C PHE A 150 3.37 -6.10 4.38
N PHE A 151 4.39 -6.12 3.54
CA PHE A 151 5.43 -7.16 3.54
C PHE A 151 6.50 -6.77 4.54
N THR A 152 6.56 -7.46 5.66
CA THR A 152 7.43 -7.08 6.78
C THR A 152 8.54 -8.07 7.00
N GLN A 153 9.71 -7.58 7.41
CA GLN A 153 10.62 -8.38 8.22
C GLN A 153 10.10 -8.48 9.66
N GLN A 154 10.45 -9.55 10.37
CA GLN A 154 10.00 -9.75 11.75
C GLN A 154 10.45 -8.59 12.65
N TYR A 155 11.68 -8.11 12.48
CA TYR A 155 12.18 -6.87 13.11
C TYR A 155 11.20 -5.70 12.95
N TYR A 156 10.81 -5.41 11.71
CA TYR A 156 9.93 -4.30 11.40
C TYR A 156 8.55 -4.50 12.03
N LEU A 157 8.01 -5.72 11.96
CA LEU A 157 6.71 -6.06 12.52
C LEU A 157 6.67 -5.89 14.06
N GLU A 158 7.76 -6.23 14.73
CA GLU A 158 7.83 -6.18 16.19
C GLU A 158 8.22 -4.82 16.75
N GLU A 159 8.92 -3.98 15.97
CA GLU A 159 9.48 -2.72 16.45
C GLU A 159 8.87 -1.48 15.78
N ASP A 160 8.90 -1.41 14.45
CA ASP A 160 8.43 -0.24 13.70
C ASP A 160 6.92 -0.21 13.49
N PHE A 161 6.31 -1.36 13.18
CA PHE A 161 4.89 -1.47 12.86
C PHE A 161 3.97 -0.94 13.98
N PRO A 162 4.23 -1.19 15.28
CA PRO A 162 3.45 -0.57 16.35
C PRO A 162 3.44 0.97 16.30
N ARG A 163 4.57 1.59 15.93
CA ARG A 163 4.67 3.04 15.74
C ARG A 163 3.90 3.50 14.50
N ILE A 164 3.93 2.72 13.42
CA ILE A 164 3.13 3.00 12.21
C ILE A 164 1.64 2.98 12.51
N CYS A 165 1.15 2.01 13.29
CA CYS A 165 -0.26 1.92 13.65
C CYS A 165 -0.79 3.13 14.43
N GLN A 166 0.10 3.93 15.03
CA GLN A 166 -0.24 5.13 15.78
C GLN A 166 -0.26 6.41 14.93
N LEU A 167 0.15 6.33 13.66
CA LEU A 167 0.18 7.49 12.79
C LEU A 167 -1.23 7.90 12.37
N GLU A 168 -1.59 9.17 12.54
CA GLU A 168 -2.88 9.71 12.09
C GLU A 168 -3.11 9.62 10.58
N SER A 169 -2.02 9.50 9.81
CA SER A 169 -2.06 9.34 8.36
C SER A 169 -2.44 7.92 7.93
N ILE A 170 -2.35 6.94 8.82
CA ILE A 170 -2.73 5.55 8.56
C ILE A 170 -4.18 5.35 8.97
N ARG A 171 -5.02 5.11 7.97
CA ARG A 171 -6.44 4.81 8.10
C ARG A 171 -6.72 3.71 7.09
N SER A 172 -7.43 2.67 7.49
CA SER A 172 -7.74 1.53 6.61
C SER A 172 -8.78 0.64 7.28
N ARG A 173 -9.65 0.04 6.49
CA ARG A 173 -10.60 -0.97 6.93
C ARG A 173 -9.96 -2.35 7.10
N SER A 174 -9.03 -2.70 6.21
CA SER A 174 -8.34 -3.99 6.23
C SER A 174 -6.82 -3.81 6.21
N LEU A 175 -6.14 -4.30 7.25
CA LEU A 175 -4.69 -4.41 7.27
C LEU A 175 -4.25 -5.85 6.98
N LYS A 176 -3.45 -6.01 5.94
CA LYS A 176 -2.79 -7.26 5.62
C LYS A 176 -1.31 -7.18 6.00
N VAL A 177 -0.81 -8.18 6.71
CA VAL A 177 0.60 -8.29 7.10
C VAL A 177 1.10 -9.65 6.64
N THR A 178 2.15 -9.66 5.84
CA THR A 178 2.81 -10.88 5.39
C THR A 178 4.24 -10.93 5.92
N LEU A 179 4.55 -12.00 6.64
CA LEU A 179 5.88 -12.34 7.11
C LEU A 179 6.40 -13.54 6.31
N ARG A 180 7.38 -13.31 5.43
CA ARG A 180 7.91 -14.33 4.51
C ARG A 180 8.87 -15.29 5.21
N HIS A 181 9.14 -16.45 4.61
CA HIS A 181 10.12 -17.41 5.15
C HIS A 181 11.48 -16.75 5.47
N GLY A 182 12.01 -15.96 4.53
CA GLY A 182 13.31 -15.30 4.72
C GLY A 182 13.27 -14.07 5.63
N ASP A 183 12.13 -13.75 6.24
CA ASP A 183 11.92 -12.53 7.02
C ASP A 183 11.85 -12.79 8.54
N TRP A 184 11.80 -14.05 8.95
CA TRP A 184 11.91 -14.45 10.35
C TRP A 184 13.31 -14.20 10.89
N TRP A 185 13.42 -13.94 12.19
CA TRP A 185 14.71 -13.78 12.86
C TRP A 185 15.57 -15.04 12.70
N PHE A 186 16.80 -14.85 12.21
CA PHE A 186 17.82 -15.91 12.11
C PHE A 186 17.31 -17.16 11.40
N TRP A 187 16.44 -16.98 10.40
CA TRP A 187 15.89 -18.08 9.60
C TRP A 187 17.00 -18.88 8.91
N GLU A 188 18.11 -18.23 8.55
CA GLU A 188 19.29 -18.85 7.94
C GLU A 188 19.92 -19.91 8.85
N ASP A 189 19.87 -19.68 10.17
CA ASP A 189 20.46 -20.55 11.19
C ASP A 189 19.47 -21.62 11.71
N ASN A 190 18.28 -21.70 11.10
CA ASN A 190 17.21 -22.61 11.50
C ASN A 190 16.77 -22.43 12.96
N ASN A 191 16.79 -21.19 13.45
CA ASN A 191 16.30 -20.88 14.78
C ASN A 191 14.77 -21.07 14.86
N PRO A 192 14.23 -21.40 16.06
CA PRO A 192 12.79 -21.52 16.24
C PRO A 192 12.03 -20.25 15.87
N LEU A 193 10.96 -20.41 15.10
CA LEU A 193 10.07 -19.33 14.70
C LEU A 193 9.25 -18.89 15.91
N GLN A 194 9.26 -17.59 16.17
CA GLN A 194 8.49 -16.97 17.24
C GLN A 194 7.99 -15.62 16.75
N LEU A 195 6.94 -15.10 17.34
CA LEU A 195 6.47 -13.73 17.12
C LEU A 195 6.23 -13.12 18.50
N LYS A 196 6.85 -11.98 18.81
CA LYS A 196 6.72 -11.38 20.14
C LYS A 196 5.26 -11.11 20.50
N ASN A 197 4.91 -11.32 21.76
CA ASN A 197 3.64 -10.86 22.29
C ASN A 197 3.57 -9.33 22.18
N GLY A 198 2.38 -8.82 21.88
CA GLY A 198 2.11 -7.39 21.81
C GLY A 198 2.56 -6.68 20.53
N TRP A 199 3.04 -7.41 19.52
CA TRP A 199 3.30 -6.86 18.17
C TRP A 199 2.07 -6.12 17.60
N ALA A 200 0.87 -6.57 17.97
CA ALA A 200 -0.43 -6.07 17.53
C ALA A 200 -1.08 -5.07 18.49
N ASP A 201 -0.49 -4.76 19.65
CA ASP A 201 -1.11 -3.94 20.71
C ASP A 201 -1.55 -2.55 20.23
N LYS A 202 -0.91 -2.04 19.17
CA LYS A 202 -1.16 -0.70 18.64
C LYS A 202 -2.14 -0.65 17.46
N LEU A 203 -2.65 -1.80 17.00
CA LEU A 203 -3.69 -1.86 15.98
C LEU A 203 -4.96 -1.11 16.40
N VAL A 204 -5.21 -1.02 17.71
CA VAL A 204 -6.34 -0.27 18.30
C VAL A 204 -6.35 1.22 17.93
N HIS A 205 -5.22 1.77 17.46
CA HIS A 205 -5.09 3.16 17.07
C HIS A 205 -5.30 3.39 15.56
N VAL A 206 -5.43 2.33 14.76
CA VAL A 206 -5.68 2.45 13.33
C VAL A 206 -7.14 2.81 13.12
N LYS A 207 -7.38 4.04 12.66
CA LYS A 207 -8.75 4.55 12.45
C LYS A 207 -9.46 3.74 11.36
N GLY A 208 -10.66 3.25 11.68
CA GLY A 208 -11.55 2.55 10.75
C GLY A 208 -11.21 1.06 10.56
N LEU A 209 -10.28 0.49 11.32
CA LEU A 209 -9.86 -0.90 11.18
C LEU A 209 -10.96 -1.88 11.57
N GLU A 210 -11.33 -2.76 10.64
CA GLU A 210 -12.33 -3.81 10.81
C GLU A 210 -11.71 -5.22 10.72
N GLU A 211 -10.67 -5.39 9.90
CA GLU A 211 -10.04 -6.69 9.65
C GLU A 211 -8.51 -6.61 9.68
N VAL A 212 -7.88 -7.65 10.24
CA VAL A 212 -6.45 -7.87 10.15
C VAL A 212 -6.18 -9.27 9.62
N ILE A 213 -5.48 -9.35 8.49
CA ILE A 213 -5.07 -10.60 7.84
C ILE A 213 -3.59 -10.80 8.07
N LEU A 214 -3.22 -11.85 8.80
CA LEU A 214 -1.82 -12.23 9.02
C LEU A 214 -1.46 -13.44 8.16
N GLU A 215 -0.55 -13.26 7.21
CA GLU A 215 0.02 -14.31 6.39
C GLU A 215 1.43 -14.66 6.88
N LEU A 216 1.63 -15.92 7.26
CA LEU A 216 2.90 -16.42 7.78
C LEU A 216 3.43 -17.49 6.83
N GLU A 217 4.54 -17.21 6.17
CA GLU A 217 5.18 -18.15 5.25
C GLU A 217 6.38 -18.81 5.93
N THR A 218 6.55 -20.12 5.69
CA THR A 218 7.72 -20.87 6.14
C THR A 218 7.98 -22.09 5.25
N MET A 219 9.03 -22.84 5.56
CA MET A 219 9.33 -24.14 4.97
C MET A 219 8.50 -25.25 5.65
N GLU A 220 8.18 -26.31 4.91
CA GLU A 220 7.37 -27.45 5.39
C GLU A 220 7.87 -28.03 6.74
N ARG A 221 9.19 -28.03 6.97
CA ARG A 221 9.80 -28.52 8.22
C ARG A 221 9.36 -27.75 9.47
N ASP A 222 8.97 -26.48 9.32
CA ASP A 222 8.66 -25.54 10.41
C ASP A 222 7.16 -25.26 10.55
N LYS A 223 6.31 -25.98 9.79
CA LYS A 223 4.86 -25.74 9.74
C LYS A 223 4.17 -25.77 11.10
N GLU A 224 4.58 -26.68 11.98
CA GLU A 224 3.98 -26.83 13.31
C GLU A 224 4.26 -25.60 14.19
N GLN A 225 5.40 -24.93 13.97
CA GLN A 225 5.74 -23.69 14.66
C GLN A 225 4.79 -22.56 14.23
N ILE A 226 4.49 -22.45 12.93
CA ILE A 226 3.52 -21.48 12.42
C ILE A 226 2.11 -21.76 12.95
N TYR A 227 1.66 -23.02 12.97
CA TYR A 227 0.35 -23.34 13.55
C TYR A 227 0.26 -22.97 15.03
N SER A 228 1.33 -23.20 15.80
CA SER A 228 1.40 -22.77 17.20
C SER A 228 1.30 -21.24 17.34
N ILE A 229 2.00 -20.48 16.49
CA ILE A 229 1.92 -19.01 16.46
C ILE A 229 0.50 -18.56 16.09
N ALA A 230 -0.08 -19.11 15.02
CA ALA A 230 -1.41 -18.74 14.55
C ALA A 230 -2.49 -19.02 15.60
N GLU A 231 -2.45 -20.18 16.26
CA GLU A 231 -3.39 -20.53 17.34
C GLU A 231 -3.25 -19.63 18.56
N ARG A 232 -2.04 -19.14 18.85
CA ARG A 232 -1.82 -18.15 19.91
C ARG A 232 -2.41 -16.79 19.50
N VAL A 233 -2.01 -16.26 18.35
CA VAL A 233 -2.43 -14.94 17.86
C VAL A 233 -3.95 -14.86 17.70
N ARG A 234 -4.60 -15.93 17.22
CA ARG A 234 -6.07 -15.98 17.07
C ARG A 234 -6.83 -15.82 18.40
N LYS A 235 -6.19 -16.11 19.54
CA LYS A 235 -6.78 -15.97 20.88
C LYS A 235 -6.55 -14.59 21.49
N GLU A 236 -5.74 -13.76 20.86
CA GLU A 236 -5.48 -12.39 21.32
C GLU A 236 -6.70 -11.52 21.02
N THR A 237 -7.09 -10.69 21.98
CA THR A 237 -8.22 -9.77 21.85
C THR A 237 -7.76 -8.36 22.19
N TYR A 238 -8.07 -7.42 21.31
CA TYR A 238 -7.72 -6.02 21.46
C TYR A 238 -8.99 -5.19 21.57
N PRO A 239 -9.09 -4.26 22.53
CA PRO A 239 -10.24 -3.38 22.62
C PRO A 239 -10.28 -2.46 21.41
N ALA A 240 -11.38 -2.45 20.67
CA ALA A 240 -11.62 -1.44 19.65
C ALA A 240 -11.71 -0.07 20.33
N GLN A 241 -11.06 0.95 19.75
CA GLN A 241 -11.40 2.34 20.10
C GLN A 241 -12.65 2.70 19.29
N ASP A 242 -13.77 2.93 19.97
CA ASP A 242 -14.94 3.53 19.35
C ASP A 242 -14.51 4.87 18.73
N GLY A 243 -14.67 4.98 17.40
CA GLY A 243 -14.35 6.17 16.61
C GLY A 243 -15.32 7.32 16.82
#